data_AF-A0A817BWM6-F1
#
_entry.id   AF-A0A817BWM6-F1
#
_cell.length_a   1.000
_cell.length_b   1.000
_cell.length_c   1.000
_cell.angle_alpha   90.00
_cell.angle_beta   90.00
_cell.angle_gamma   90.00
#
_symmetry.space_group_name_H-M   'P 1'
#
loop_
_entity.id
_entity.type
_entity.pdbx_description
1 polymer ?
#
loop_
_entity_poly.entity_id
_entity_poly.type
_entity_poly.pdbx_seq_one_letter_code
_entity_poly.pdbx_strand_id
1 'polypeptide(L)'
;MTDIEAVISYYCKKNNETYEKGNGWIEIIKPLITLEYKDRSELYALFASIRNRYIPRDCESDGMPYHLFRLLLLYHDPELCSFFDTRKITPDSYAHIWIRSLYAGLCSLNVTLPLWDGYFQHADQFFAFFLALVLLMFAK
;
A
#
# COMPACT_ATOMS: atom_id res chain seq x y z
N MET A 1 3.58 10.17 -19.04
CA MET A 1 4.47 10.73 -18.01
C MET A 1 3.93 12.04 -17.43
N THR A 2 3.40 12.95 -18.27
CA THR A 2 2.88 14.27 -17.87
C THR A 2 1.68 14.23 -16.90
N ASP A 3 0.82 13.21 -16.99
CA ASP A 3 -0.36 13.12 -16.10
C ASP A 3 -0.02 12.67 -14.67
N ILE A 4 0.96 11.77 -14.49
CA ILE A 4 1.38 11.27 -13.17
C ILE A 4 1.96 12.43 -12.34
N GLU A 5 2.91 13.15 -12.92
CA GLU A 5 3.58 14.26 -12.25
C GLU A 5 2.59 15.39 -11.91
N ALA A 6 1.65 15.68 -12.82
CA ALA A 6 0.60 16.66 -12.56
C ALA A 6 -0.32 16.24 -11.40
N VAL A 7 -0.74 14.98 -11.35
CA VAL A 7 -1.59 14.44 -10.26
C VAL A 7 -0.85 14.50 -8.92
N ILE A 8 0.41 14.05 -8.88
CA ILE A 8 1.23 14.08 -7.66
C ILE A 8 1.48 15.52 -7.20
N SER A 9 1.89 16.40 -8.10
CA SER A 9 2.20 17.80 -7.77
C SER A 9 0.98 18.53 -7.21
N TYR A 10 -0.21 18.28 -7.81
CA TYR A 10 -1.45 18.84 -7.32
C TYR A 10 -1.85 18.26 -5.96
N TYR A 11 -1.67 16.95 -5.75
CA TYR A 11 -1.90 16.30 -4.44
C TYR A 11 -1.00 16.87 -3.35
N CYS A 12 0.31 17.01 -3.59
CA CYS A 12 1.28 17.60 -2.67
C CYS A 12 0.88 19.02 -2.26
N LYS A 13 0.57 19.88 -3.25
CA LYS A 13 0.15 21.27 -3.02
C LYS A 13 -1.12 21.37 -2.19
N LYS A 14 -2.09 20.48 -2.41
CA LYS A 14 -3.38 20.51 -1.72
C LYS A 14 -3.28 20.03 -0.28
N ASN A 15 -2.48 18.99 -0.01
CA ASN A 15 -2.40 18.36 1.31
C ASN A 15 -1.20 18.82 2.14
N ASN A 16 -0.37 19.74 1.62
CA ASN A 16 0.87 20.18 2.23
C ASN A 16 1.84 19.01 2.54
N GLU A 17 1.86 18.03 1.64
CA GLU A 17 2.75 16.86 1.71
C GLU A 17 3.89 16.98 0.70
N THR A 18 5.04 16.39 1.01
CA THR A 18 6.20 16.29 0.12
C THR A 18 6.25 14.93 -0.55
N TYR A 19 6.46 14.92 -1.87
CA TYR A 19 6.70 13.68 -2.59
C TYR A 19 8.09 13.13 -2.25
N GLU A 20 8.16 11.84 -1.95
CA GLU A 20 9.42 11.13 -1.69
C GLU A 20 9.55 9.93 -2.62
N LYS A 21 10.77 9.67 -3.09
CA LYS A 21 11.04 8.51 -3.93
C LYS A 21 10.76 7.23 -3.14
N GLY A 22 9.93 6.37 -3.69
CA GLY A 22 9.56 5.09 -3.04
C GLY A 22 8.42 5.21 -2.03
N ASN A 23 7.66 6.31 -2.03
CA ASN A 23 6.47 6.46 -1.20
C ASN A 23 5.23 5.67 -1.68
N GLY A 24 5.37 4.91 -2.78
CA GLY A 24 4.32 4.05 -3.33
C GLY A 24 3.30 4.76 -4.23
N TRP A 25 3.34 6.10 -4.34
CA TRP A 25 2.30 6.84 -5.06
C TRP A 25 2.34 6.61 -6.56
N ILE A 26 3.54 6.54 -7.15
CA ILE A 26 3.69 6.23 -8.58
C ILE A 26 3.18 4.82 -8.85
N GLU A 27 3.49 3.87 -7.98
CA GLU A 27 3.05 2.48 -8.07
C GLU A 27 1.53 2.36 -8.03
N ILE A 28 0.84 3.20 -7.26
CA ILE A 28 -0.64 3.24 -7.23
C ILE A 28 -1.20 3.87 -8.49
N ILE A 29 -0.61 4.95 -8.98
CA ILE A 29 -1.13 5.67 -10.16
C ILE A 29 -0.95 4.84 -11.45
N LYS A 30 0.10 4.01 -11.53
CA LYS A 30 0.40 3.17 -12.71
C LYS A 30 -0.79 2.28 -13.13
N PRO A 31 -1.38 1.44 -12.26
CA PRO A 31 -2.58 0.68 -12.59
C PRO A 31 -3.76 1.56 -12.97
N LEU A 32 -3.96 2.68 -12.25
CA LEU A 32 -5.08 3.57 -12.50
C LEU A 32 -5.05 4.12 -13.93
N ILE A 33 -3.90 4.59 -14.42
CA ILE A 33 -3.78 5.14 -15.79
C ILE A 33 -4.21 4.17 -16.90
N THR A 34 -4.17 2.86 -16.65
CA THR A 34 -4.60 1.87 -17.63
C THR A 34 -6.12 1.74 -17.73
N LEU A 35 -6.86 2.31 -16.78
CA LEU A 35 -8.31 2.40 -16.80
C LEU A 35 -8.73 3.58 -17.68
N GLU A 36 -9.81 3.40 -18.42
CA GLU A 36 -10.38 4.47 -19.25
C GLU A 36 -11.09 5.50 -18.37
N TYR A 37 -10.63 6.76 -18.43
CA TYR A 37 -11.22 7.88 -17.69
C TYR A 37 -11.76 8.94 -18.63
N LYS A 38 -12.78 9.68 -18.17
CA LYS A 38 -13.32 10.81 -18.92
C LYS A 38 -12.41 12.03 -18.83
N ASP A 39 -11.78 12.25 -17.66
CA ASP A 39 -10.88 13.36 -17.44
C ASP A 39 -9.79 13.06 -16.38
N ARG A 40 -8.82 13.98 -16.26
CA ARG A 40 -7.73 13.89 -15.27
C ARG A 40 -8.22 14.04 -13.83
N SER A 41 -9.36 14.69 -13.62
CA SER A 41 -9.93 14.92 -12.29
C SER A 41 -10.42 13.61 -11.67
N GLU A 42 -10.99 12.70 -12.48
CA GLU A 42 -11.36 11.35 -12.06
C GLU A 42 -10.15 10.55 -11.58
N LEU A 43 -9.05 10.55 -12.35
CA LEU A 43 -7.79 9.90 -11.95
C LEU A 43 -7.26 10.45 -10.61
N TYR A 44 -7.25 11.77 -10.46
CA TYR A 44 -6.84 12.41 -9.21
C TYR A 44 -7.76 12.01 -8.04
N ALA A 45 -9.08 12.03 -8.25
CA ALA A 45 -10.05 11.70 -7.22
C ALA A 45 -9.90 10.25 -6.73
N LEU A 46 -9.66 9.31 -7.65
CA LEU A 46 -9.40 7.91 -7.33
C LEU A 46 -8.09 7.75 -6.56
N PHE A 47 -6.99 8.32 -7.05
CA PHE A 47 -5.71 8.28 -6.36
C PHE A 47 -5.82 8.86 -4.93
N ALA A 48 -6.41 10.03 -4.78
CA ALA A 48 -6.60 10.68 -3.48
C ALA A 48 -7.49 9.84 -2.54
N SER A 49 -8.55 9.21 -3.07
CA SER A 49 -9.43 8.34 -2.30
C SER A 49 -8.69 7.10 -1.82
N ILE A 50 -7.88 6.47 -2.67
CA ILE A 50 -7.10 5.29 -2.31
C ILE A 50 -6.07 5.64 -1.24
N ARG A 51 -5.28 6.71 -1.47
CA ARG A 51 -4.25 7.16 -0.52
C ARG A 51 -4.84 7.50 0.84
N ASN A 52 -5.94 8.23 0.88
CA ASN A 52 -6.52 8.71 2.13
C ASN A 52 -7.29 7.64 2.91
N ARG A 53 -7.85 6.64 2.23
CA ARG A 53 -8.71 5.63 2.85
C ARG A 53 -7.98 4.33 3.19
N TYR A 54 -7.06 3.89 2.34
CA TYR A 54 -6.49 2.55 2.43
C TYR A 54 -5.01 2.53 2.82
N ILE A 55 -4.33 3.67 2.76
CA ILE A 55 -2.91 3.75 3.09
C ILE A 55 -2.74 4.54 4.38
N PRO A 56 -2.19 3.94 5.44
CA PRO A 56 -1.92 4.64 6.68
C PRO A 56 -1.07 5.91 6.47
N ARG A 57 -1.32 6.94 7.29
CA ARG A 57 -0.54 8.18 7.25
C ARG A 57 0.89 7.97 7.73
N ASP A 58 1.04 7.30 8.88
CA ASP A 58 2.33 7.02 9.53
C ASP A 58 3.01 5.76 8.96
N CYS A 59 2.90 5.55 7.64
CA CYS A 59 3.51 4.41 6.94
C CYS A 59 5.01 4.68 6.67
N GLU A 60 5.74 5.02 7.73
CA GLU A 60 7.17 5.32 7.78
C GLU A 60 7.93 4.14 8.41
N SER A 61 9.25 4.09 8.26
CA SER A 61 10.07 3.09 8.95
C SER A 61 9.78 3.09 10.45
N ASP A 62 9.57 1.91 11.03
CA ASP A 62 9.15 1.74 12.43
C ASP A 62 7.83 2.44 12.81
N GLY A 63 6.98 2.76 11.83
CA GLY A 63 5.69 3.38 12.06
C GLY A 63 4.67 2.45 12.73
N MET A 64 3.65 3.06 13.37
CA MET A 64 2.54 2.35 14.04
C MET A 64 1.86 1.25 13.20
N PRO A 65 1.65 1.40 11.87
CA PRO A 65 1.10 0.34 11.02
C PRO A 65 1.92 -0.97 11.09
N TYR A 66 3.25 -0.87 11.18
CA TYR A 66 4.12 -2.04 11.21
C TYR A 66 4.14 -2.71 12.59
N HIS A 67 4.03 -1.94 13.67
CA HIS A 67 3.81 -2.50 15.00
C HIS A 67 2.46 -3.24 15.09
N LEU A 68 1.39 -2.65 14.53
CA LEU A 68 0.10 -3.32 14.43
C LEU A 68 0.22 -4.63 13.64
N PHE A 69 0.91 -4.60 12.51
CA PHE A 69 1.12 -5.79 11.70
C PHE A 69 1.95 -6.86 12.42
N ARG A 70 2.98 -6.47 13.20
CA ARG A 70 3.72 -7.39 14.06
C ARG A 70 2.81 -8.06 15.09
N LEU A 71 1.92 -7.31 15.73
CA LEU A 71 0.95 -7.86 16.68
C LEU A 71 -0.01 -8.84 16.01
N LEU A 72 -0.45 -8.53 14.79
CA LEU A 72 -1.28 -9.43 13.99
C LEU A 72 -0.52 -10.73 13.68
N LEU A 73 0.73 -10.63 13.25
CA LEU A 73 1.58 -11.80 13.01
C LEU A 73 1.77 -12.63 14.29
N LEU A 74 2.06 -11.99 15.42
CA LEU A 74 2.21 -12.66 16.72
C LEU A 74 0.94 -13.42 17.11
N TYR A 75 -0.24 -12.86 16.84
CA TYR A 75 -1.51 -13.52 17.15
C TYR A 75 -1.74 -14.78 16.30
N HIS A 76 -1.34 -14.76 15.03
CA HIS A 76 -1.60 -15.85 14.08
C HIS A 76 -0.49 -16.91 14.02
N ASP A 77 0.78 -16.51 14.09
CA ASP A 77 1.95 -17.41 14.11
C ASP A 77 3.04 -16.86 15.07
N PRO A 78 2.95 -17.21 16.37
CA PRO A 78 3.92 -16.77 17.37
C PRO A 78 5.35 -17.24 17.09
N GLU A 79 5.53 -18.41 16.49
CA GLU A 79 6.85 -18.97 16.17
C GLU A 79 7.54 -18.14 15.09
N LEU A 80 6.82 -17.81 14.02
CA LEU A 80 7.32 -16.96 12.93
C LEU A 80 7.62 -15.54 13.42
N CYS A 81 6.74 -14.97 14.26
CA CYS A 81 7.00 -13.66 14.86
C CYS A 81 8.28 -13.67 15.71
N SER A 82 8.46 -14.68 16.56
CA SER A 82 9.66 -14.84 17.39
C SER A 82 10.93 -15.02 16.55
N PHE A 83 10.82 -15.77 15.45
CA PHE A 83 11.92 -15.95 14.50
C PHE A 83 12.36 -14.62 13.85
N PHE A 84 11.41 -13.78 13.43
CA PHE A 84 11.75 -12.45 12.91
C PHE A 84 12.35 -11.54 13.98
N ASP A 85 11.77 -11.54 15.18
CA ASP A 85 12.27 -10.74 16.32
C ASP A 85 13.71 -11.10 16.69
N THR A 86 14.04 -12.39 16.79
CA THR A 86 15.41 -12.85 17.11
C THR A 86 16.45 -12.45 16.06
N ARG A 87 16.02 -12.31 14.80
CA ARG A 87 16.87 -11.86 13.68
C ARG A 87 16.82 -10.36 13.44
N LYS A 88 16.06 -9.60 14.24
CA LYS A 88 15.83 -8.15 14.07
C LYS A 88 15.25 -7.82 12.68
N ILE A 89 14.42 -8.70 12.13
CA ILE A 89 13.70 -8.46 10.89
C ILE A 89 12.38 -7.77 11.25
N THR A 90 12.32 -6.46 11.05
CA THR A 90 11.13 -5.66 11.39
C THR A 90 10.12 -5.67 10.23
N PRO A 91 8.80 -5.53 10.48
CA PRO A 91 7.82 -5.63 9.40
C PRO A 91 7.92 -4.56 8.31
N ASP A 92 8.40 -3.37 8.65
CA ASP A 92 8.72 -2.33 7.66
C ASP A 92 9.84 -2.76 6.71
N SER A 93 10.79 -3.59 7.13
CA SER A 93 11.89 -4.02 6.26
C SER A 93 11.45 -4.83 5.03
N TYR A 94 10.31 -5.53 5.11
CA TYR A 94 9.81 -6.39 4.03
C TYR A 94 8.42 -6.00 3.51
N ALA A 95 7.53 -5.47 4.36
CA ALA A 95 6.15 -5.16 4.00
C ALA A 95 5.92 -3.68 3.61
N HIS A 96 6.93 -2.82 3.71
CA HIS A 96 6.76 -1.38 3.48
C HIS A 96 6.23 -1.05 2.09
N ILE A 97 6.83 -1.64 1.05
CA ILE A 97 6.34 -1.44 -0.31
C ILE A 97 4.95 -2.05 -0.52
N TRP A 98 4.63 -3.16 0.15
CA TRP A 98 3.34 -3.83 0.03
C TRP A 98 2.20 -2.91 0.49
N ILE A 99 2.36 -2.32 1.68
CA ILE A 99 1.32 -1.47 2.27
C ILE A 99 1.29 -0.09 1.60
N ARG A 100 2.44 0.55 1.38
CA ARG A 100 2.50 1.90 0.78
C ARG A 100 2.05 1.98 -0.67
N SER A 101 2.14 0.88 -1.42
CA SER A 101 1.68 0.82 -2.81
C SER A 101 0.37 0.06 -2.99
N LEU A 102 -0.27 -0.37 -1.89
CA LEU A 102 -1.41 -1.29 -1.92
C LEU A 102 -1.15 -2.48 -2.87
N TYR A 103 0.01 -3.11 -2.72
CA TYR A 103 0.53 -4.23 -3.50
C TYR A 103 0.84 -3.97 -4.98
N ALA A 104 0.55 -2.78 -5.51
CA ALA A 104 0.82 -2.44 -6.90
C ALA A 104 2.31 -2.38 -7.25
N GLY A 105 3.18 -2.15 -6.26
CA GLY A 105 4.63 -2.19 -6.43
C GLY A 105 5.22 -3.61 -6.45
N LEU A 106 4.45 -4.61 -5.99
CA LEU A 106 4.84 -6.03 -5.96
C LEU A 106 4.28 -6.80 -7.16
N CYS A 107 3.01 -6.56 -7.48
CA CYS A 107 2.25 -7.33 -8.45
C CYS A 107 2.29 -6.71 -9.86
N SER A 108 2.19 -7.56 -10.89
CA SER A 108 1.94 -7.10 -12.25
C SER A 108 0.52 -6.53 -12.39
N LEU A 109 0.29 -5.68 -13.40
CA LEU A 109 -1.01 -5.05 -13.64
C LEU A 109 -2.18 -6.06 -13.70
N ASN A 110 -1.96 -7.20 -14.35
CA ASN A 110 -2.95 -8.27 -14.52
C ASN A 110 -3.38 -8.92 -13.21
N VAL A 111 -2.60 -8.74 -12.13
CA VAL A 111 -2.92 -9.22 -10.78
C VAL A 111 -3.43 -8.08 -9.92
N THR A 112 -2.81 -6.90 -10.03
CA THR A 112 -3.18 -5.72 -9.23
C THR A 112 -4.61 -5.27 -9.45
N LEU A 113 -5.10 -5.24 -10.71
CA LEU A 113 -6.46 -4.79 -11.00
C LEU A 113 -7.53 -5.74 -10.40
N PRO A 114 -7.51 -7.06 -10.65
CA PRO A 114 -8.46 -7.98 -10.00
C PRO A 114 -8.34 -8.00 -8.47
N LEU A 115 -7.12 -7.86 -7.94
CA LEU A 115 -6.90 -7.76 -6.50
C LEU A 115 -7.63 -6.53 -5.94
N TRP A 116 -7.48 -5.38 -6.59
CA TRP A 116 -8.13 -4.14 -6.20
C TRP A 116 -9.65 -4.19 -6.36
N ASP A 117 -10.17 -4.88 -7.37
CA ASP A 117 -11.62 -5.08 -7.52
C ASP A 117 -12.20 -5.77 -6.28
N GLY A 118 -11.62 -6.88 -5.84
CA GLY A 118 -12.05 -7.57 -4.61
C GLY A 118 -11.80 -6.74 -3.35
N TYR A 119 -10.62 -6.09 -3.27
CA TYR A 119 -10.23 -5.26 -2.13
C TYR A 119 -11.23 -4.11 -1.89
N PHE A 120 -11.56 -3.36 -2.95
CA PHE A 120 -12.45 -2.20 -2.85
C PHE A 120 -13.92 -2.59 -2.69
N GLN A 121 -14.34 -3.77 -3.15
CA GLN A 121 -15.66 -4.32 -2.85
C GLN A 121 -15.85 -4.64 -1.37
N HIS A 122 -14.81 -5.15 -0.69
CA HIS A 122 -14.85 -5.36 0.76
C HIS A 122 -14.78 -4.06 1.57
N ALA A 123 -14.21 -3.00 0.97
CA ALA A 123 -14.21 -1.64 1.51
C ALA A 123 -13.57 -1.48 2.92
N ASP A 124 -12.72 -2.46 3.30
CA ASP A 124 -12.01 -2.52 4.58
C ASP A 124 -10.56 -2.01 4.43
N GLN A 125 -10.20 -1.04 5.26
CA GLN A 125 -8.86 -0.44 5.31
C GLN A 125 -7.81 -1.35 5.95
N PHE A 126 -8.21 -2.29 6.81
CA PHE A 126 -7.28 -3.19 7.50
C PHE A 126 -6.97 -4.45 6.69
N PHE A 127 -7.73 -4.71 5.62
CA PHE A 127 -7.56 -5.89 4.79
C PHE A 127 -6.14 -6.02 4.20
N ALA A 128 -5.46 -4.89 3.93
CA ALA A 128 -4.06 -4.89 3.51
C ALA A 128 -3.14 -5.62 4.49
N PHE A 129 -3.36 -5.56 5.81
CA PHE A 129 -2.54 -6.27 6.78
C PHE A 129 -2.78 -7.78 6.74
N PHE A 130 -4.03 -8.20 6.56
CA PHE A 130 -4.36 -9.63 6.43
C PHE A 130 -3.81 -10.22 5.14
N LEU A 131 -3.80 -9.46 4.04
CA LEU A 131 -3.17 -9.90 2.80
C LEU A 131 -1.65 -10.08 2.98
N ALA A 132 -0.97 -9.17 3.69
CA ALA A 132 0.44 -9.29 4.01
C ALA A 132 0.72 -10.55 4.85
N LEU A 133 -0.15 -10.83 5.83
CA LEU A 133 -0.06 -12.02 6.66
C LEU A 133 -0.19 -13.30 5.81
N VAL A 134 -1.17 -13.34 4.92
CA VAL A 134 -1.38 -14.46 4.00
C VAL A 134 -0.17 -14.68 3.10
N LEU A 135 0.41 -13.62 2.54
CA LEU A 135 1.64 -13.71 1.74
C LEU A 135 2.83 -14.27 2.54
N LEU A 136 3.00 -13.87 3.79
CA LEU A 136 4.03 -14.42 4.67
C LEU A 136 3.79 -15.90 4.97
N MET A 137 2.56 -16.28 5.29
CA MET A 137 2.20 -17.67 5.59
C MET A 137 2.39 -18.59 4.38
N PHE A 138 2.16 -18.09 3.15
CA PHE A 138 2.43 -18.84 1.93
C PHE A 138 3.92 -18.97 1.60
N ALA A 139 4.77 -18.10 2.15
CA ALA A 139 6.21 -18.13 1.92
C ALA A 139 6.99 -18.99 2.95
N LYS A 140 6.29 -19.52 3.96
CA LYS A 140 6.81 -20.47 4.95
C LYS A 140 6.92 -21.88 4.34
#